data_AF-A0A7V9CS37-F1
#
_entry.id   AF-A0A7V9CS37-F1
#
_cell.length_a   1.000
_cell.length_b   1.000
_cell.length_c   1.000
_cell.angle_alpha   90.00
_cell.angle_beta   90.00
_cell.angle_gamma   90.00
#
_symmetry.space_group_name_H-M   'P 1'
#
loop_
_entity.id
_entity.type
_entity.pdbx_description
1 polymer ?
#
loop_
_entity_poly.entity_id
_entity_poly.type
_entity_poly.pdbx_seq_one_letter_code
_entity_poly.pdbx_strand_id
1 'polypeptide(L)'
;MRLLRRTRAEDRTLSLTELRLQPALTAVPLVTPSEALGNPDVYACVRVLADAAASCPLVVYRRLPDGGRQRASGRTADLLHNPSEGATQAGLVATVMAHLLLHGNAYLGKYRDGEGRVEQLLPLQPDRVRVERRAGRIVFTVTNDLGRPSEHSLDDLIHVKALSTDGLVGLSPIRQMRAALELNDAVREAATALFVNGARPSGILKAQGSLTQAQIEDLRATWSARHGGTRSGGVAVMSGQVEFLPVSMPADDAEFVAARKLSTTEIARCFRVPPWMVAAEDAGSLTYSNAESQMLSFATYSLRPWLTCIEQAIGADRDLFAGSLYAEFLLDALLRADSATRAAVYTQALNPVTGWMRRDEVRRLENLEPEPADVQRPAMTLIPTTNGAAA
;
A
#
# COMPACT_ATOMS: atom_id res chain seq x y z
N MET A 1 30.83 63.04 -4.01
CA MET A 1 29.60 62.26 -3.75
C MET A 1 29.49 61.13 -4.76
N ARG A 2 29.71 59.88 -4.32
CA ARG A 2 29.02 58.63 -4.70
C ARG A 2 29.93 57.44 -4.40
N LEU A 3 29.73 56.88 -3.21
CA LEU A 3 30.16 55.55 -2.81
C LEU A 3 29.40 54.52 -3.66
N LEU A 4 30.11 53.79 -4.53
CA LEU A 4 29.56 52.59 -5.17
C LEU A 4 29.98 51.37 -4.35
N ARG A 5 29.12 51.01 -3.40
CA ARG A 5 29.09 49.69 -2.76
C ARG A 5 28.94 48.62 -3.86
N ARG A 6 29.96 47.81 -4.09
CA ARG A 6 29.81 46.51 -4.77
C ARG A 6 29.01 45.60 -3.84
N THR A 7 27.74 45.43 -4.12
CA THR A 7 26.96 44.31 -3.57
C THR A 7 27.54 43.01 -4.12
N ARG A 8 28.03 42.14 -3.23
CA ARG A 8 28.31 40.73 -3.56
C ARG A 8 27.02 40.16 -4.13
N ALA A 9 27.04 39.72 -5.39
CA ALA A 9 26.02 38.82 -5.89
C ALA A 9 26.10 37.57 -5.02
N GLU A 10 25.04 37.25 -4.29
CA GLU A 10 24.90 35.96 -3.64
C GLU A 10 24.95 34.90 -4.73
N ASP A 11 26.00 34.10 -4.71
CA ASP A 11 26.18 32.98 -5.63
C ASP A 11 25.18 31.89 -5.23
N ARG A 12 24.03 31.86 -5.91
CA ARG A 12 22.92 30.92 -5.65
C ARG A 12 23.09 29.57 -6.37
N THR A 13 24.30 29.24 -6.79
CA THR A 13 24.58 27.92 -7.38
C THR A 13 25.20 27.02 -6.33
N LEU A 14 24.37 26.16 -5.72
CA LEU A 14 24.87 25.00 -4.98
C LEU A 14 25.59 24.10 -5.98
N SER A 15 26.92 24.12 -5.99
CA SER A 15 27.74 23.21 -6.79
C SER A 15 27.67 21.80 -6.21
N LEU A 16 27.40 20.81 -7.07
CA LEU A 16 27.15 19.39 -6.77
C LEU A 16 28.28 18.62 -6.06
N THR A 17 29.35 19.30 -5.64
CA THR A 17 30.60 18.65 -5.20
C THR A 17 30.69 18.44 -3.69
N GLU A 18 29.76 18.96 -2.87
CA GLU A 18 29.92 18.98 -1.40
C GLU A 18 28.97 18.08 -0.60
N LEU A 19 28.31 17.08 -1.21
CA LEU A 19 27.50 16.11 -0.44
C LEU A 19 28.07 14.69 -0.51
N ARG A 20 29.22 14.50 0.13
CA ARG A 20 29.73 13.17 0.50
C ARG A 20 30.19 13.20 1.95
N LEU A 21 29.44 12.55 2.84
CA LEU A 21 29.82 12.02 4.16
C LEU A 21 28.55 11.29 4.67
N GLN A 22 28.53 9.97 4.87
CA GLN A 22 29.13 9.28 6.01
C GLN A 22 29.17 7.74 5.82
N PRO A 23 29.94 7.01 6.65
CA PRO A 23 30.33 5.61 6.42
C PRO A 23 29.23 4.60 6.73
N ALA A 24 29.34 3.43 6.09
CA ALA A 24 28.44 2.30 6.24
C ALA A 24 28.43 1.77 7.67
N LEU A 25 27.25 1.81 8.29
CA LEU A 25 26.93 1.00 9.47
C LEU A 25 27.13 -0.47 9.12
N THR A 26 27.70 -1.22 10.06
CA THR A 26 27.93 -2.67 10.04
C THR A 26 26.78 -3.42 9.37
N ALA A 27 27.13 -4.28 8.41
CA ALA A 27 26.19 -5.02 7.57
C ALA A 27 25.36 -6.03 8.40
N VAL A 28 24.20 -5.57 8.86
CA VAL A 28 23.06 -6.42 9.22
C VAL A 28 22.56 -7.07 7.92
N PRO A 29 22.21 -8.36 7.89
CA PRO A 29 21.69 -8.99 6.68
C PRO A 29 20.52 -8.18 6.11
N LEU A 30 20.64 -7.79 4.84
CA LEU A 30 19.71 -6.86 4.21
C LEU A 30 18.41 -7.61 3.93
N VAL A 31 17.33 -7.34 4.68
CA VAL A 31 15.99 -7.84 4.35
C VAL A 31 15.66 -7.44 2.92
N THR A 32 15.55 -8.44 2.04
CA THR A 32 15.21 -8.22 0.64
C THR A 32 13.71 -7.99 0.49
N PRO A 33 13.26 -7.26 -0.56
CA PRO A 33 11.84 -7.10 -0.82
C PRO A 33 11.08 -8.43 -0.97
N SER A 34 11.72 -9.47 -1.50
CA SER A 34 11.16 -10.82 -1.60
C SER A 34 10.98 -11.49 -0.24
N GLU A 35 11.95 -11.36 0.67
CA GLU A 35 11.81 -11.86 2.05
C GLU A 35 10.73 -11.08 2.82
N ALA A 36 10.63 -9.77 2.61
CA ALA A 36 9.63 -8.93 3.24
C ALA A 36 8.19 -9.36 2.86
N LEU A 37 7.96 -9.83 1.63
CA LEU A 37 6.67 -10.41 1.21
C LEU A 37 6.33 -11.72 1.94
N GLY A 38 7.32 -12.41 2.51
CA GLY A 38 7.09 -13.56 3.40
C GLY A 38 6.45 -13.16 4.75
N ASN A 39 6.48 -11.88 5.11
CA ASN A 39 5.78 -11.38 6.28
C ASN A 39 4.29 -11.15 5.94
N PRO A 40 3.34 -11.79 6.65
CA PRO A 40 1.92 -11.68 6.34
C PRO A 40 1.39 -10.25 6.48
N ASP A 41 1.92 -9.45 7.42
CA ASP A 41 1.49 -8.07 7.63
C ASP A 41 1.89 -7.18 6.43
N VAL A 42 3.10 -7.39 5.91
CA VAL A 42 3.59 -6.69 4.70
C VAL A 42 2.80 -7.13 3.48
N TYR A 43 2.61 -8.44 3.29
CA TYR A 43 1.83 -8.97 2.17
C TYR A 43 0.40 -8.43 2.16
N ALA A 44 -0.25 -8.38 3.33
CA ALA A 44 -1.59 -7.81 3.47
C ALA A 44 -1.62 -6.32 3.10
N CYS A 45 -0.67 -5.51 3.58
CA CYS A 45 -0.59 -4.08 3.22
C CYS A 45 -0.42 -3.88 1.71
N VAL A 46 0.51 -4.63 1.10
CA VAL A 46 0.79 -4.55 -0.34
C VAL A 46 -0.44 -4.95 -1.15
N ARG A 47 -1.08 -6.06 -0.77
CA ARG A 47 -2.28 -6.57 -1.44
C ARG A 47 -3.46 -5.61 -1.33
N VAL A 48 -3.76 -5.08 -0.15
CA VAL A 48 -4.87 -4.11 0.04
C VAL A 48 -4.71 -2.90 -0.86
N LEU A 49 -3.51 -2.32 -0.93
CA LEU A 49 -3.24 -1.16 -1.77
C LEU A 49 -3.21 -1.50 -3.26
N ALA A 50 -2.60 -2.62 -3.65
CA ALA A 50 -2.51 -3.06 -5.04
C ALA A 50 -3.89 -3.43 -5.61
N ASP A 51 -4.69 -4.18 -4.87
CA ASP A 51 -6.04 -4.58 -5.28
C ASP A 51 -6.97 -3.36 -5.36
N ALA A 52 -6.90 -2.45 -4.37
CA ALA A 52 -7.66 -1.21 -4.40
C ALA A 52 -7.27 -0.33 -5.61
N ALA A 53 -5.98 -0.19 -5.91
CA ALA A 53 -5.52 0.54 -7.09
C ALA A 53 -5.96 -0.14 -8.39
N ALA A 54 -5.85 -1.46 -8.48
CA ALA A 54 -6.23 -2.24 -9.65
C ALA A 54 -7.75 -2.21 -9.92
N SER A 55 -8.57 -2.07 -8.87
CA SER A 55 -10.01 -1.89 -9.00
C SER A 55 -10.42 -0.51 -9.54
N CYS A 56 -9.52 0.47 -9.53
CA CYS A 56 -9.77 1.80 -10.07
C CYS A 56 -9.47 1.83 -11.58
N PRO A 57 -10.45 2.11 -12.45
CA PRO A 57 -10.18 2.27 -13.87
C PRO A 57 -9.27 3.47 -14.12
N LEU A 58 -8.20 3.27 -14.90
CA LEU A 58 -7.35 4.35 -15.41
C LEU A 58 -7.90 4.82 -16.75
N VAL A 59 -8.42 6.04 -16.78
CA VAL A 59 -9.12 6.59 -17.94
C VAL A 59 -8.32 7.75 -18.52
N VAL A 60 -8.23 7.78 -19.85
CA VAL A 60 -7.62 8.90 -20.58
C VAL A 60 -8.67 9.97 -20.86
N TYR A 61 -8.32 11.21 -20.57
CA TYR A 61 -9.13 12.40 -20.82
C TYR A 61 -8.39 13.38 -21.72
N ARG A 62 -9.16 14.20 -22.43
CA ARG A 62 -8.69 15.34 -23.20
C ARG A 62 -9.23 16.61 -22.54
N ARG A 63 -8.35 17.57 -22.24
CA ARG A 63 -8.76 18.92 -21.82
C ARG A 63 -9.29 19.69 -23.02
N LEU A 64 -10.47 20.27 -22.86
CA LEU A 64 -11.13 21.11 -23.85
C LEU A 64 -10.74 22.59 -23.63
N PRO A 65 -10.79 23.44 -24.67
CA PRO A 65 -10.42 24.86 -24.57
C PRO A 65 -11.29 25.68 -23.61
N ASP A 66 -12.51 25.23 -23.34
CA ASP A 66 -13.47 25.83 -22.42
C ASP A 66 -13.24 25.45 -20.94
N GLY A 67 -12.18 24.69 -20.66
CA GLY A 67 -11.90 24.15 -19.33
C GLY A 67 -12.63 22.84 -19.01
N GLY A 68 -13.43 22.31 -19.94
CA GLY A 68 -14.08 21.01 -19.83
C GLY A 68 -13.11 19.83 -20.00
N ARG A 69 -13.57 18.63 -19.67
CA ARG A 69 -12.88 17.37 -19.94
C ARG A 69 -13.76 16.41 -20.73
N GLN A 70 -13.18 15.73 -21.71
CA GLN A 70 -13.85 14.69 -22.48
C GLN A 70 -13.06 13.38 -22.37
N ARG A 71 -13.75 12.26 -22.16
CA ARG A 71 -13.10 10.94 -22.21
C ARG A 71 -12.53 10.74 -23.61
N ALA A 72 -11.23 10.47 -23.69
CA ALA A 72 -10.54 10.22 -24.94
C ALA A 72 -10.59 8.74 -25.28
N SER A 73 -10.80 8.44 -26.56
CA SER A 73 -10.62 7.11 -27.15
C SER A 73 -9.41 7.12 -28.09
N GLY A 74 -8.91 5.94 -28.45
CA GLY A 74 -7.80 5.75 -29.37
C GLY A 74 -6.60 5.05 -28.74
N ARG A 75 -5.49 5.01 -29.47
CA ARG A 75 -4.34 4.15 -29.18
C ARG A 75 -3.82 4.23 -27.74
N THR A 76 -3.66 5.42 -27.17
CA THR A 76 -3.18 5.56 -25.78
C THR A 76 -4.15 4.95 -24.77
N ALA A 77 -5.46 5.14 -24.96
CA ALA A 77 -6.47 4.56 -24.11
C ALA A 77 -6.53 3.04 -24.26
N ASP A 78 -6.41 2.54 -25.50
CA ASP A 78 -6.40 1.11 -25.79
C ASP A 78 -5.15 0.42 -25.24
N LEU A 79 -3.98 1.05 -25.37
CA LEU A 79 -2.71 0.57 -24.82
C LEU A 79 -2.73 0.53 -23.30
N LEU A 80 -3.29 1.54 -22.62
CA LEU A 80 -3.41 1.49 -21.16
C LEU A 80 -4.46 0.48 -20.69
N HIS A 81 -5.43 0.13 -21.54
CA HIS A 81 -6.41 -0.90 -21.23
C HIS A 81 -5.82 -2.31 -21.41
N ASN A 82 -5.07 -2.51 -22.49
CA ASN A 82 -4.40 -3.76 -22.88
C ASN A 82 -2.90 -3.49 -23.13
N PRO A 83 -2.07 -3.43 -22.06
CA PRO A 83 -0.68 -2.96 -22.16
C PRO A 83 0.27 -3.94 -22.85
N SER A 84 -0.03 -5.23 -22.83
CA SER A 84 0.69 -6.25 -23.56
C SER A 84 -0.21 -7.46 -23.79
N GLU A 85 0.25 -8.41 -24.60
CA GLU A 85 -0.44 -9.68 -24.78
C GLU A 85 -0.63 -10.39 -23.42
N GLY A 86 -1.86 -10.82 -23.14
CA GLY A 86 -2.21 -11.50 -21.89
C GLY A 86 -2.24 -10.62 -20.64
N ALA A 87 -1.91 -9.32 -20.74
CA ALA A 87 -1.96 -8.39 -19.61
C ALA A 87 -3.23 -7.54 -19.64
N THR A 88 -3.69 -7.15 -18.45
CA THR A 88 -4.82 -6.25 -18.26
C THR A 88 -4.38 -4.97 -17.58
N GLN A 89 -5.16 -3.89 -17.73
CA GLN A 89 -4.95 -2.66 -16.97
C GLN A 89 -4.81 -2.91 -15.46
N ALA A 90 -5.70 -3.72 -14.89
CA ALA A 90 -5.67 -4.08 -13.48
C ALA A 90 -4.36 -4.78 -13.08
N GLY A 91 -3.89 -5.73 -13.89
CA GLY A 91 -2.64 -6.44 -13.65
C GLY A 91 -1.41 -5.53 -13.74
N LEU A 92 -1.38 -4.60 -14.70
CA LEU A 92 -0.31 -3.61 -14.82
C LEU A 92 -0.29 -2.68 -13.60
N VAL A 93 -1.44 -2.13 -13.22
CA VAL A 93 -1.57 -1.21 -12.07
C VAL A 93 -1.17 -1.92 -10.77
N ALA A 94 -1.64 -3.15 -10.55
CA ALA A 94 -1.24 -3.94 -9.39
C ALA A 94 0.28 -4.15 -9.33
N THR A 95 0.92 -4.46 -10.47
CA THR A 95 2.36 -4.67 -10.55
C THR A 95 3.15 -3.39 -10.28
N VAL A 96 2.73 -2.27 -10.89
CA VAL A 96 3.33 -0.95 -10.65
C VAL A 96 3.21 -0.56 -9.18
N MET A 97 2.03 -0.78 -8.59
CA MET A 97 1.79 -0.50 -7.18
C MET A 97 2.69 -1.35 -6.28
N ALA A 98 2.80 -2.66 -6.54
CA ALA A 98 3.69 -3.54 -5.80
C ALA A 98 5.15 -3.09 -5.90
N HIS A 99 5.63 -2.74 -7.10
CA HIS A 99 6.98 -2.22 -7.29
C HIS A 99 7.23 -0.91 -6.50
N LEU A 100 6.26 0.00 -6.47
CA LEU A 100 6.33 1.23 -5.66
C LEU A 100 6.37 0.93 -4.16
N LEU A 101 5.54 0.01 -3.67
CA LEU A 101 5.46 -0.32 -2.25
C LEU A 101 6.69 -1.09 -1.75
N LEU A 102 7.31 -1.90 -2.62
CA LEU A 102 8.48 -2.71 -2.28
C LEU A 102 9.79 -1.94 -2.47
N HIS A 103 9.97 -1.29 -3.62
CA HIS A 103 11.25 -0.67 -4.01
C HIS A 103 11.22 0.87 -4.01
N GLY A 104 10.06 1.49 -3.82
CA GLY A 104 9.88 2.94 -3.96
C GLY A 104 9.88 3.43 -5.41
N ASN A 105 10.06 2.51 -6.36
CA ASN A 105 10.28 2.81 -7.77
C ASN A 105 9.61 1.73 -8.62
N ALA A 106 8.90 2.15 -9.66
CA ALA A 106 8.38 1.28 -10.69
C ALA A 106 8.81 1.81 -12.06
N TYR A 107 9.15 0.88 -12.97
CA TYR A 107 9.62 1.21 -14.30
C TYR A 107 8.76 0.47 -15.33
N LEU A 108 8.31 1.19 -16.36
CA LEU A 108 7.60 0.60 -17.50
C LEU A 108 8.44 0.81 -18.76
N GLY A 109 8.88 -0.28 -19.39
CA GLY A 109 9.58 -0.22 -20.68
C GLY A 109 8.58 0.02 -21.81
N LYS A 110 8.94 0.89 -22.76
CA LYS A 110 8.17 1.16 -23.98
C LYS A 110 8.73 0.34 -25.14
N TYR A 111 7.94 -0.63 -25.60
CA TYR A 111 8.29 -1.45 -26.77
C TYR A 111 7.56 -0.92 -27.98
N ARG A 112 8.30 -0.70 -29.08
CA ARG A 112 7.82 0.02 -30.26
C ARG A 112 7.69 -0.91 -31.47
N ASP A 113 6.69 -0.63 -32.30
CA ASP A 113 6.51 -1.27 -33.60
C ASP A 113 7.57 -0.80 -34.61
N GLY A 114 7.57 -1.37 -35.82
CA GLY A 114 8.47 -0.98 -36.92
C GLY A 114 8.32 0.47 -37.40
N GLU A 115 7.24 1.16 -37.00
CA GLU A 115 7.00 2.58 -37.28
C GLU A 115 7.43 3.49 -36.12
N GLY A 116 8.02 2.93 -35.04
CA GLY A 116 8.51 3.68 -33.88
C GLY A 116 7.43 4.06 -32.87
N ARG A 117 6.21 3.52 -33.01
CA ARG A 117 5.07 3.82 -32.12
C ARG A 117 5.03 2.81 -30.98
N VAL A 118 4.74 3.25 -29.76
CA VAL A 118 4.64 2.34 -28.61
C VAL A 118 3.49 1.35 -28.81
N GLU A 119 3.83 0.07 -28.84
CA GLU A 119 2.91 -1.06 -29.03
C GLU A 119 2.65 -1.79 -27.71
N GLN A 120 3.66 -1.87 -26.83
CA GLN A 120 3.53 -2.54 -25.54
C GLN A 120 4.18 -1.75 -24.41
N LEU A 121 3.61 -1.90 -23.22
CA LEU A 121 4.12 -1.40 -21.95
C LEU A 121 4.33 -2.59 -21.01
N LEU A 122 5.58 -2.87 -20.67
CA LEU A 122 5.92 -3.97 -19.76
C LEU A 122 6.59 -3.45 -18.50
N PRO A 123 6.18 -3.93 -17.31
CA PRO A 123 6.87 -3.59 -16.07
C PRO A 123 8.26 -4.23 -16.06
N LEU A 124 9.28 -3.41 -15.75
CA LEU A 124 10.63 -3.88 -15.53
C LEU A 124 10.84 -4.11 -14.03
N GLN A 125 11.55 -5.19 -13.70
CA GLN A 125 11.91 -5.50 -12.32
C GLN A 125 12.82 -4.40 -11.74
N PRO A 126 12.43 -3.72 -10.64
CA PRO A 126 13.18 -2.57 -10.13
C PRO A 126 14.62 -2.91 -9.73
N ASP A 127 14.87 -4.13 -9.26
CA ASP A 127 16.22 -4.59 -8.88
C ASP A 127 17.20 -4.69 -10.06
N ARG A 128 16.68 -4.72 -11.29
CA ARG A 128 17.48 -4.77 -12.52
C ARG A 128 17.72 -3.41 -13.15
N VAL A 129 17.20 -2.34 -12.54
CA VAL A 129 17.28 -0.98 -13.06
C VAL A 129 18.14 -0.12 -12.13
N ARG A 130 19.20 0.46 -12.68
CA ARG A 130 20.05 1.43 -11.99
C ARG A 130 19.87 2.80 -12.61
N VAL A 131 19.55 3.79 -11.79
CA VAL A 131 19.34 5.17 -12.23
C VAL A 131 20.52 6.03 -11.83
N GLU A 132 21.08 6.76 -12.79
CA GLU A 132 22.15 7.71 -12.55
C GLU A 132 21.89 9.02 -13.25
N ARG A 133 22.46 10.10 -12.72
CA ARG A 133 22.56 11.37 -13.43
C ARG A 133 23.96 11.52 -14.01
N ARG A 134 24.08 11.48 -15.34
CA ARG A 134 25.34 11.65 -16.07
C ARG A 134 25.25 12.89 -16.96
N ALA A 135 26.18 13.83 -16.80
CA ALA A 135 26.22 15.08 -17.58
C ALA A 135 24.87 15.81 -17.65
N GLY A 136 24.14 15.87 -16.53
CA GLY A 136 22.84 16.54 -16.42
C GLY A 136 21.63 15.73 -16.90
N ARG A 137 21.84 14.60 -17.60
CA ARG A 137 20.79 13.69 -18.08
C ARG A 137 20.58 12.51 -17.14
N ILE A 138 19.35 12.01 -17.08
CA ILE A 138 19.02 10.78 -16.35
C ILE A 138 19.28 9.61 -17.30
N VAL A 139 20.06 8.64 -16.85
CA VAL A 139 20.39 7.41 -17.57
C VAL A 139 19.91 6.23 -16.74
N PHE A 140 19.22 5.31 -17.40
CA PHE A 140 18.76 4.07 -16.82
C PHE A 140 19.58 2.92 -17.37
N THR A 141 20.31 2.21 -16.52
CA THR A 141 20.97 0.96 -16.89
C THR A 141 20.04 -0.19 -16.53
N VAL A 142 19.51 -0.88 -17.55
CA VAL A 142 18.62 -2.03 -17.39
C VAL A 142 19.39 -3.31 -17.70
N THR A 143 19.39 -4.24 -16.75
CA THR A 143 20.02 -5.55 -16.91
C THR A 143 18.97 -6.56 -17.39
N ASN A 144 19.21 -7.20 -18.54
CA ASN A 144 18.28 -8.20 -19.08
C ASN A 144 18.40 -9.55 -18.36
N ASP A 145 17.57 -10.54 -18.73
CA ASP A 145 17.59 -11.89 -18.14
C ASP A 145 18.92 -12.62 -18.32
N LEU A 146 19.71 -12.24 -19.33
CA LEU A 146 21.05 -12.79 -19.59
C LEU A 146 22.16 -12.07 -18.83
N GLY A 147 21.82 -11.15 -17.91
CA GLY A 147 22.78 -10.38 -17.12
C GLY A 147 23.51 -9.29 -17.91
N ARG A 148 23.06 -8.96 -19.13
CA ARG A 148 23.70 -7.94 -19.97
C ARG A 148 23.07 -6.57 -19.70
N PRO A 149 23.86 -5.56 -19.31
CA PRO A 149 23.38 -4.20 -19.11
C PRO A 149 23.15 -3.50 -20.45
N SER A 150 22.12 -2.66 -20.50
CA SER A 150 21.81 -1.76 -21.62
C SER A 150 21.42 -0.40 -21.07
N GLU A 151 21.81 0.68 -21.76
CA GLU A 151 21.51 2.05 -21.33
C GLU A 151 20.27 2.57 -22.06
N HIS A 152 19.40 3.22 -21.29
CA HIS A 152 18.09 3.72 -21.72
C HIS A 152 17.89 5.14 -21.18
N SER A 153 16.99 5.88 -21.83
CA SER A 153 16.62 7.24 -21.49
C SER A 153 15.15 7.33 -21.04
N LEU A 154 14.69 8.54 -20.70
CA LEU A 154 13.28 8.80 -20.43
C LEU A 154 12.38 8.56 -21.65
N ASP A 155 12.95 8.52 -22.86
CA ASP A 155 12.20 8.23 -24.09
C ASP A 155 11.98 6.72 -24.29
N ASP A 156 12.66 5.87 -23.52
CA ASP A 156 12.58 4.40 -23.63
C ASP A 156 11.75 3.78 -22.50
N LEU A 157 11.61 4.47 -21.37
CA LEU A 157 10.86 3.97 -20.21
C LEU A 157 10.21 5.08 -19.39
N ILE A 158 9.14 4.70 -18.70
CA ILE A 158 8.45 5.54 -17.72
C ILE A 158 8.97 5.18 -16.33
N HIS A 159 9.47 6.17 -15.59
CA HIS A 159 9.87 6.00 -14.20
C HIS A 159 8.82 6.60 -13.27
N VAL A 160 8.05 5.72 -12.61
CA VAL A 160 7.18 6.10 -11.52
C VAL A 160 7.98 6.02 -10.22
N LYS A 161 8.07 7.14 -9.50
CA LYS A 161 8.79 7.22 -8.23
C LYS A 161 7.84 7.63 -7.10
N ALA A 162 7.99 6.98 -5.96
CA ALA A 162 7.33 7.35 -4.72
C ALA A 162 8.00 8.61 -4.09
N LEU A 163 7.84 8.78 -2.78
CA LEU A 163 8.58 9.78 -2.02
C LEU A 163 10.09 9.65 -2.28
N SER A 164 10.72 10.76 -2.69
CA SER A 164 12.14 10.84 -3.01
C SER A 164 12.78 12.01 -2.27
N THR A 165 14.02 11.83 -1.82
CA THR A 165 14.81 12.89 -1.15
C THR A 165 15.79 13.58 -2.08
N ASP A 166 16.20 12.92 -3.16
CA ASP A 166 17.15 13.45 -4.16
C ASP A 166 16.47 13.86 -5.48
N GLY A 167 15.18 13.56 -5.62
CA GLY A 167 14.39 13.77 -6.84
C GLY A 167 14.73 12.80 -7.98
N LEU A 168 15.74 11.95 -7.82
CA LEU A 168 16.19 10.99 -8.81
C LEU A 168 15.50 9.66 -8.61
N VAL A 169 15.58 9.07 -7.40
CA VAL A 169 15.00 7.76 -7.06
C VAL A 169 14.08 7.85 -5.84
N GLY A 170 13.01 7.05 -5.85
CA GLY A 170 12.14 6.91 -4.69
C GLY A 170 12.79 6.11 -3.56
N LEU A 171 12.40 6.42 -2.33
CA LEU A 171 12.78 5.66 -1.13
C LEU A 171 11.97 4.37 -1.06
N SER A 172 12.65 3.24 -0.89
CA SER A 172 11.99 1.94 -0.67
C SER A 172 11.34 1.90 0.71
N PRO A 173 10.01 1.73 0.83
CA PRO A 173 9.33 1.61 2.12
C PRO A 173 9.91 0.46 2.96
N ILE A 174 10.18 -0.69 2.33
CA ILE A 174 10.80 -1.86 2.97
C ILE A 174 12.16 -1.52 3.59
N ARG A 175 13.00 -0.78 2.85
CA ARG A 175 14.30 -0.35 3.38
C ARG A 175 14.15 0.63 4.55
N GLN A 176 13.16 1.52 4.50
CA GLN A 176 12.91 2.48 5.58
C GLN A 176 12.39 1.84 6.86
N MET A 177 11.66 0.71 6.75
CA MET A 177 11.11 0.00 7.90
C MET A 177 11.89 -1.24 8.33
N ARG A 178 13.10 -1.43 7.81
CA ARG A 178 13.93 -2.63 8.06
C ARG A 178 14.00 -3.00 9.55
N ALA A 179 14.30 -2.02 10.42
CA ALA A 179 14.42 -2.27 11.86
C ALA A 179 13.10 -2.77 12.50
N ALA A 180 11.95 -2.32 12.00
CA ALA A 180 10.65 -2.79 12.48
C ALA A 180 10.34 -4.21 11.98
N LEU A 181 10.76 -4.56 10.77
CA LEU A 181 10.64 -5.93 10.25
C LEU A 181 11.53 -6.91 11.00
N GLU A 182 12.79 -6.53 11.26
CA GLU A 182 13.73 -7.32 12.06
C GLU A 182 13.19 -7.57 13.48
N LEU A 183 12.59 -6.55 14.11
CA LEU A 183 11.93 -6.71 15.41
C LEU A 183 10.73 -7.67 15.33
N ASN A 184 9.89 -7.54 14.29
CA ASN A 184 8.74 -8.41 14.06
C ASN A 184 9.15 -9.88 13.91
N ASP A 185 10.23 -10.13 13.18
CA ASP A 185 10.76 -11.48 12.96
C ASP A 185 11.41 -12.05 14.23
N ALA A 186 12.16 -11.25 14.99
CA ALA A 186 12.72 -11.66 16.28
C ALA A 186 11.62 -12.02 17.29
N VAL A 187 10.53 -11.25 17.36
CA VAL A 187 9.37 -11.55 18.21
C VAL A 187 8.70 -12.87 17.77
N ARG A 188 8.57 -13.11 16.46
CA ARG A 188 8.01 -14.37 15.93
C ARG A 188 8.90 -15.57 16.23
N GLU A 189 10.21 -15.42 16.11
CA GLU A 189 11.17 -16.47 16.43
C GLU A 189 11.15 -16.79 17.93
N ALA A 190 11.16 -15.77 18.79
CA ALA A 190 11.02 -15.94 20.23
C ALA A 190 9.71 -16.65 20.61
N ALA A 191 8.60 -16.29 19.95
CA ALA A 191 7.32 -16.97 20.15
C ALA A 191 7.36 -18.42 19.71
N THR A 192 7.91 -18.68 18.52
CA THR A 192 8.04 -20.02 17.98
C THR A 192 8.95 -20.86 18.87
N ALA A 193 10.06 -20.33 19.36
CA ALA A 193 10.93 -20.97 20.32
C ALA A 193 10.20 -21.25 21.64
N LEU A 194 9.36 -20.33 22.12
CA LEU A 194 8.55 -20.52 23.31
C LEU A 194 7.54 -21.67 23.14
N PHE A 195 6.83 -21.70 22.01
CA PHE A 195 5.79 -22.70 21.72
C PHE A 195 6.36 -24.07 21.32
N VAL A 196 7.42 -24.11 20.51
CA VAL A 196 8.06 -25.34 20.02
C VAL A 196 8.89 -26.00 21.09
N ASN A 197 9.71 -25.23 21.82
CA ASN A 197 10.59 -25.85 22.80
C ASN A 197 9.81 -26.36 24.01
N GLY A 198 8.60 -25.86 24.29
CA GLY A 198 7.82 -26.25 25.47
C GLY A 198 8.63 -26.22 26.76
N ALA A 199 9.76 -25.49 26.77
CA ALA A 199 10.89 -25.73 27.65
C ALA A 199 10.79 -24.84 28.89
N ARG A 200 9.57 -24.72 29.40
CA ARG A 200 9.32 -24.25 30.75
C ARG A 200 8.86 -25.49 31.52
N PRO A 201 9.45 -25.81 32.68
CA PRO A 201 8.91 -26.85 33.53
C PRO A 201 7.43 -26.59 33.72
N SER A 202 6.56 -27.51 33.30
CA SER A 202 5.10 -27.39 33.51
C SER A 202 4.77 -27.26 35.01
N GLY A 203 5.71 -27.69 35.86
CA GLY A 203 5.80 -27.32 37.24
C GLY A 203 7.15 -27.74 37.84
N ILE A 204 7.38 -27.35 39.07
CA ILE A 204 8.52 -27.78 39.87
C ILE A 204 8.06 -28.97 40.73
N LEU A 205 8.79 -30.08 40.67
CA LEU A 205 8.63 -31.20 41.60
C LEU A 205 9.48 -30.94 42.84
N LYS A 206 8.83 -30.60 43.95
CA LYS A 206 9.48 -30.34 45.24
C LYS A 206 9.36 -31.58 46.12
N ALA A 207 10.46 -32.31 46.31
CA ALA A 207 10.54 -33.40 47.27
C ALA A 207 10.89 -32.87 48.67
N GLN A 208 10.23 -33.40 49.71
CA GLN A 208 10.59 -33.12 51.10
C GLN A 208 11.76 -34.03 51.53
N GLY A 209 12.94 -33.44 51.76
CA GLY A 209 14.17 -34.13 52.18
C GLY A 209 15.26 -34.18 51.09
N SER A 210 16.47 -34.63 51.47
CA SER A 210 17.59 -34.78 50.55
C SER A 210 17.48 -36.08 49.78
N LEU A 211 17.13 -36.00 48.49
CA LEU A 211 17.20 -37.15 47.58
C LEU A 211 18.66 -37.36 47.12
N THR A 212 19.02 -38.62 46.92
CA THR A 212 20.29 -38.98 46.24
C THR A 212 20.17 -38.72 44.73
N GLN A 213 21.31 -38.51 44.05
CA GLN A 213 21.36 -38.27 42.59
C GLN A 213 20.58 -39.34 41.80
N ALA A 214 20.74 -40.62 42.19
CA ALA A 214 20.06 -41.74 41.55
C ALA A 214 18.52 -41.68 41.68
N GLN A 215 18.02 -41.22 42.83
CA GLN A 215 16.58 -41.04 43.05
C GLN A 215 16.01 -39.87 42.25
N ILE A 216 16.80 -38.81 42.05
CA ILE A 216 16.41 -37.67 41.21
C ILE A 216 16.30 -38.10 39.75
N GLU A 217 17.25 -38.90 39.26
CA GLU A 217 17.24 -39.42 37.88
C GLU A 217 16.06 -40.38 37.64
N ASP A 218 15.77 -41.26 38.60
CA ASP A 218 14.62 -42.18 38.51
C ASP A 218 13.28 -41.45 38.55
N LEU A 219 13.15 -40.42 39.41
CA LEU A 219 11.98 -39.54 39.47
C LEU A 219 11.79 -38.79 38.14
N ARG A 220 12.88 -38.26 37.56
CA ARG A 220 12.86 -37.56 36.27
C ARG A 220 12.47 -38.51 35.13
N ALA A 221 13.02 -39.73 35.11
CA ALA A 221 12.72 -40.73 34.10
C ALA A 221 11.25 -41.16 34.16
N THR A 222 10.74 -41.44 35.38
CA THR A 222 9.34 -41.81 35.61
C THR A 222 8.37 -40.69 35.21
N TRP A 223 8.70 -39.44 35.57
CA TRP A 223 7.90 -38.27 35.19
C TRP A 223 7.87 -38.07 33.67
N SER A 224 9.04 -38.09 33.02
CA SER A 224 9.15 -37.93 31.57
C SER A 224 8.46 -39.05 30.80
N ALA A 225 8.51 -40.29 31.31
CA ALA A 225 7.85 -41.44 30.69
C ALA A 225 6.32 -41.37 30.77
N ARG A 226 5.75 -40.75 31.81
CA ARG A 226 4.29 -40.64 32.02
C ARG A 226 3.68 -39.36 31.46
N HIS A 227 4.42 -38.24 31.49
CA HIS A 227 3.91 -36.90 31.17
C HIS A 227 4.67 -36.19 30.03
N GLY A 228 5.64 -36.85 29.38
CA GLY A 228 6.35 -36.30 28.23
C GLY A 228 5.63 -36.49 26.89
N GLY A 229 5.92 -35.61 25.92
CA GLY A 229 5.41 -35.68 24.55
C GLY A 229 3.89 -35.43 24.45
N THR A 230 3.20 -36.19 23.61
CA THR A 230 1.73 -36.11 23.37
C THR A 230 0.85 -36.46 24.58
N ARG A 231 1.44 -36.81 25.72
CA ARG A 231 0.76 -37.11 26.99
C ARG A 231 0.78 -35.93 27.99
N SER A 232 1.17 -34.74 27.54
CA SER A 232 1.13 -33.53 28.38
C SER A 232 -0.32 -33.12 28.67
N GLY A 233 -0.68 -32.96 29.94
CA GLY A 233 -2.03 -32.53 30.38
C GLY A 233 -2.78 -33.52 31.28
N GLY A 234 -2.25 -34.72 31.52
CA GLY A 234 -2.83 -35.66 32.49
C GLY A 234 -2.59 -35.26 33.95
N VAL A 235 -3.55 -35.51 34.84
CA VAL A 235 -3.41 -35.30 36.29
C VAL A 235 -2.31 -36.21 36.84
N ALA A 236 -1.24 -35.62 37.37
CA ALA A 236 -0.14 -36.37 37.96
C ALA A 236 -0.49 -36.83 39.37
N VAL A 237 -0.51 -38.15 39.59
CA VAL A 237 -0.65 -38.75 40.93
C VAL A 237 0.70 -39.31 41.34
N MET A 238 1.27 -38.80 42.43
CA MET A 238 2.59 -39.18 42.94
C MET A 238 2.44 -39.83 44.32
N SER A 239 3.14 -40.94 44.56
CA SER A 239 3.22 -41.57 45.88
C SER A 239 4.46 -41.05 46.63
N GLY A 240 4.26 -40.25 47.68
CA GLY A 240 5.33 -39.67 48.51
C GLY A 240 5.08 -38.20 48.86
N GLN A 241 5.94 -37.60 49.68
CA GLN A 241 5.90 -36.16 49.98
C GLN A 241 6.54 -35.32 48.85
N VAL A 242 5.99 -35.45 47.63
CA VAL A 242 6.38 -34.65 46.47
C VAL A 242 5.24 -33.72 46.10
N GLU A 243 5.50 -32.42 46.12
CA GLU A 243 4.55 -31.38 45.76
C GLU A 243 4.82 -30.91 44.32
N PHE A 244 3.78 -30.87 43.49
CA PHE A 244 3.85 -30.29 42.15
C PHE A 244 3.39 -28.84 42.21
N LEU A 245 4.33 -27.91 41.97
CA LEU A 245 4.04 -26.48 41.90
C LEU A 245 3.89 -26.08 40.43
N PRO A 246 2.68 -25.81 39.92
CA PRO A 246 2.50 -25.37 38.54
C PRO A 246 3.14 -24.00 38.35
N VAL A 247 3.95 -23.85 37.30
CA VAL A 247 4.42 -22.54 36.86
C VAL A 247 3.35 -21.99 35.92
N SER A 248 2.45 -21.14 36.42
CA SER A 248 1.43 -20.49 35.58
C SER A 248 1.96 -19.18 35.00
N MET A 249 1.60 -18.88 33.76
CA MET A 249 1.96 -17.61 33.10
C MET A 249 0.78 -16.94 32.42
N PRO A 250 -0.21 -16.41 33.17
CA PRO A 250 -1.35 -15.72 32.56
C PRO A 250 -1.03 -14.31 32.04
N ALA A 251 0.07 -13.68 32.48
CA ALA A 251 0.39 -12.28 32.18
C ALA A 251 1.20 -12.09 30.87
N ASP A 252 2.14 -12.99 30.57
CA ASP A 252 3.00 -12.89 29.37
C ASP A 252 2.23 -13.05 28.05
N ASP A 253 1.19 -13.88 28.02
CA ASP A 253 0.41 -14.14 26.79
C ASP A 253 -0.32 -12.87 26.32
N ALA A 254 -0.87 -12.09 27.26
CA ALA A 254 -1.54 -10.83 26.96
C ALA A 254 -0.55 -9.75 26.48
N GLU A 255 0.63 -9.67 27.11
CA GLU A 255 1.71 -8.77 26.69
C GLU A 255 2.26 -9.15 25.31
N PHE A 256 2.37 -10.45 25.00
CA PHE A 256 2.80 -10.94 23.71
C PHE A 256 1.80 -10.57 22.58
N VAL A 257 0.50 -10.76 22.82
CA VAL A 257 -0.54 -10.34 21.87
C VAL A 257 -0.50 -8.83 21.65
N ALA A 258 -0.30 -8.03 22.71
CA ALA A 258 -0.17 -6.59 22.61
C ALA A 258 1.08 -6.18 21.79
N ALA A 259 2.22 -6.82 22.04
CA ALA A 259 3.46 -6.59 21.27
C ALA A 259 3.29 -6.94 19.79
N ARG A 260 2.54 -8.00 19.48
CA ARG A 260 2.22 -8.36 18.09
C ARG A 260 1.34 -7.32 17.41
N LYS A 261 0.27 -6.86 18.07
CA LYS A 261 -0.61 -5.80 17.56
C LYS A 261 0.16 -4.50 17.29
N LEU A 262 1.06 -4.12 18.20
CA LEU A 262 1.94 -2.97 18.01
C LEU A 262 2.83 -3.15 16.77
N SER A 263 3.44 -4.33 16.61
CA SER A 263 4.30 -4.63 15.45
C SER A 263 3.52 -4.54 14.13
N THR A 264 2.31 -5.09 14.06
CA THR A 264 1.44 -4.97 12.88
C THR A 264 1.07 -3.51 12.60
N THR A 265 0.79 -2.72 13.65
CA THR A 265 0.46 -1.29 13.54
C THR A 265 1.65 -0.48 13.01
N GLU A 266 2.87 -0.78 13.45
CA GLU A 266 4.08 -0.14 12.95
C GLU A 266 4.32 -0.43 11.47
N ILE A 267 4.05 -1.67 11.03
CA ILE A 267 4.14 -2.05 9.62
C ILE A 267 3.09 -1.29 8.80
N ALA A 268 1.83 -1.31 9.24
CA ALA A 268 0.73 -0.63 8.58
C ALA A 268 0.97 0.89 8.46
N ARG A 269 1.55 1.51 9.50
CA ARG A 269 1.96 2.93 9.51
C ARG A 269 2.93 3.28 8.38
N CYS A 270 3.86 2.40 8.04
CA CYS A 270 4.83 2.66 6.96
C CYS A 270 4.14 2.76 5.59
N PHE A 271 3.13 1.93 5.35
CA PHE A 271 2.34 1.95 4.11
C PHE A 271 1.18 2.96 4.14
N ARG A 272 0.98 3.64 5.28
CA ARG A 272 -0.19 4.46 5.59
C ARG A 272 -1.51 3.69 5.47
N VAL A 273 -1.50 2.38 5.68
CA VAL A 273 -2.71 1.57 5.67
C VAL A 273 -3.32 1.59 7.07
N PRO A 274 -4.63 1.84 7.21
CA PRO A 274 -5.30 1.74 8.50
C PRO A 274 -5.17 0.33 9.11
N PRO A 275 -4.86 0.19 10.42
CA PRO A 275 -4.66 -1.12 11.04
C PRO A 275 -5.84 -2.07 10.87
N TRP A 276 -7.08 -1.58 10.90
CA TRP A 276 -8.31 -2.38 10.75
C TRP A 276 -8.45 -3.09 9.39
N MET A 277 -7.72 -2.65 8.35
CA MET A 277 -7.71 -3.33 7.04
C MET A 277 -6.72 -4.50 6.98
N VAL A 278 -5.75 -4.52 7.88
CA VAL A 278 -4.64 -5.49 7.91
C VAL A 278 -4.85 -6.50 9.04
N ALA A 279 -5.20 -6.00 10.21
CA ALA A 279 -5.58 -6.79 11.37
C ALA A 279 -7.10 -6.95 11.40
N ALA A 280 -7.57 -8.17 11.60
CA ALA A 280 -8.94 -8.43 12.04
C ALA A 280 -9.04 -8.02 13.52
N GLU A 281 -9.02 -6.72 13.82
CA GLU A 281 -9.29 -6.24 15.17
C GLU A 281 -10.74 -6.55 15.55
N ASP A 282 -10.96 -6.81 16.84
CA ASP A 282 -12.28 -6.98 17.43
C ASP A 282 -13.15 -5.79 17.04
N ALA A 283 -14.16 -6.05 16.22
CA ALA A 283 -15.14 -5.10 15.71
C ALA A 283 -16.06 -4.59 16.84
N GLY A 284 -15.48 -4.03 17.90
CA GLY A 284 -16.16 -3.33 18.96
C GLY A 284 -16.70 -2.01 18.43
N SER A 285 -17.95 -2.04 17.94
CA SER A 285 -18.75 -0.87 17.57
C SER A 285 -18.23 -0.06 16.38
N LEU A 286 -17.99 -0.70 15.23
CA LEU A 286 -18.03 0.00 13.95
C LEU A 286 -19.49 0.27 13.58
N THR A 287 -20.02 1.42 14.01
CA THR A 287 -21.28 1.95 13.49
C THR A 287 -21.12 2.28 11.99
N TYR A 288 -22.18 2.11 11.17
CA TYR A 288 -22.10 2.34 9.71
C TYR A 288 -21.46 3.69 9.33
N SER A 289 -21.84 4.77 10.00
CA SER A 289 -21.28 6.13 9.79
C SER A 289 -19.78 6.23 10.08
N ASN A 290 -19.27 5.44 11.02
CA ASN A 290 -17.85 5.40 11.36
C ASN A 290 -17.04 4.60 10.33
N ALA A 291 -17.63 3.56 9.73
CA ALA A 291 -16.98 2.78 8.68
C ALA A 291 -16.82 3.58 7.37
N GLU A 292 -17.83 4.38 7.02
CA GLU A 292 -17.80 5.25 5.83
C GLU A 292 -16.69 6.30 5.92
N SER A 293 -16.63 7.02 7.05
CA SER A 293 -15.61 8.03 7.30
C SER A 293 -14.19 7.43 7.26
N GLN A 294 -14.03 6.18 7.68
CA GLN A 294 -12.76 5.45 7.62
C GLN A 294 -12.40 5.04 6.19
N MET A 295 -13.36 4.58 5.38
CA MET A 295 -13.13 4.25 3.97
C MET A 295 -12.73 5.50 3.16
N LEU A 296 -13.40 6.64 3.40
CA LEU A 296 -13.05 7.90 2.77
C LEU A 296 -11.64 8.36 3.16
N SER A 297 -11.28 8.20 4.44
CA SER A 297 -9.93 8.50 4.94
C SER A 297 -8.87 7.62 4.29
N PHE A 298 -9.15 6.33 4.11
CA PHE A 298 -8.27 5.40 3.40
C PHE A 298 -8.05 5.85 1.94
N ALA A 299 -9.13 6.08 1.19
CA ALA A 299 -9.06 6.51 -0.20
C ALA A 299 -8.27 7.82 -0.36
N THR A 300 -8.51 8.78 0.54
CA THR A 300 -7.93 10.13 0.46
C THR A 300 -6.46 10.18 0.86
N TYR A 301 -6.08 9.59 2.00
CA TYR A 301 -4.75 9.76 2.57
C TYR A 301 -3.79 8.61 2.27
N SER A 302 -4.34 7.43 1.99
CA SER A 302 -3.55 6.21 1.76
C SER A 302 -3.41 6.00 0.26
N LEU A 303 -4.52 5.84 -0.46
CA LEU A 303 -4.52 5.40 -1.85
C LEU A 303 -4.22 6.54 -2.86
N ARG A 304 -4.91 7.68 -2.74
CA ARG A 304 -4.82 8.78 -3.70
C ARG A 304 -3.39 9.28 -3.97
N PRO A 305 -2.50 9.44 -2.97
CA PRO A 305 -1.12 9.87 -3.25
C PRO A 305 -0.38 8.94 -4.22
N TRP A 306 -0.56 7.62 -4.09
CA TRP A 306 0.04 6.64 -4.98
C TRP A 306 -0.54 6.71 -6.39
N LEU A 307 -1.87 6.78 -6.49
CA LEU A 307 -2.56 6.91 -7.78
C LEU A 307 -2.11 8.17 -8.52
N THR A 308 -2.00 9.30 -7.82
CA THR A 308 -1.50 10.55 -8.41
C THR A 308 -0.05 10.44 -8.88
N CYS A 309 0.84 9.75 -8.14
CA CYS A 309 2.20 9.49 -8.64
C CYS A 309 2.20 8.71 -9.96
N ILE A 310 1.34 7.71 -10.09
CA ILE A 310 1.19 6.90 -11.30
C ILE A 310 0.60 7.74 -12.45
N GLU A 311 -0.48 8.48 -12.20
CA GLU A 311 -1.13 9.38 -13.18
C GLU A 311 -0.15 10.41 -13.74
N GLN A 312 0.60 11.08 -12.88
CA GLN A 312 1.52 12.13 -13.29
C GLN A 312 2.72 11.56 -14.03
N ALA A 313 3.24 10.40 -13.63
CA ALA A 313 4.36 9.76 -14.31
C ALA A 313 3.96 9.26 -15.70
N ILE A 314 2.80 8.60 -15.83
CA ILE A 314 2.28 8.13 -17.12
C ILE A 314 1.89 9.33 -18.00
N GLY A 315 1.18 10.32 -17.46
CA GLY A 315 0.73 11.50 -18.19
C GLY A 315 1.85 12.46 -18.61
N ALA A 316 3.04 12.38 -18.00
CA ALA A 316 4.21 13.14 -18.41
C ALA A 316 4.95 12.53 -19.60
N ASP A 317 4.65 11.29 -19.98
CA ASP A 317 5.27 10.61 -21.11
C ASP A 317 4.82 11.23 -22.44
N ARG A 318 5.77 11.77 -23.20
CA ARG A 318 5.48 12.53 -24.42
C ARG A 318 5.06 11.66 -25.60
N ASP A 319 5.45 10.38 -25.62
CA ASP A 319 5.07 9.45 -26.70
C ASP A 319 3.61 9.01 -26.53
N LEU A 320 3.19 8.78 -25.29
CA LEU A 320 1.85 8.32 -24.96
C LEU A 320 0.85 9.47 -24.83
N PHE A 321 1.26 10.57 -24.21
CA PHE A 321 0.40 11.71 -23.86
C PHE A 321 0.89 12.97 -24.57
N ALA A 322 0.39 13.17 -25.79
CA ALA A 322 0.64 14.39 -26.56
C ALA A 322 -0.47 15.43 -26.34
N GLY A 323 -0.08 16.71 -26.21
CA GLY A 323 -0.99 17.84 -26.20
C GLY A 323 -1.84 17.95 -24.93
N SER A 324 -3.16 17.89 -25.07
CA SER A 324 -4.12 18.08 -23.97
C SER A 324 -4.61 16.78 -23.34
N LEU A 325 -3.97 15.64 -23.65
CA LEU A 325 -4.29 14.34 -23.08
C LEU A 325 -3.70 14.20 -21.67
N TYR A 326 -4.42 13.54 -20.78
CA TYR A 326 -3.94 13.15 -19.45
C TYR A 326 -4.68 11.89 -18.97
N ALA A 327 -4.10 11.15 -18.03
CA ALA A 327 -4.72 9.98 -17.41
C ALA A 327 -5.19 10.31 -15.99
N GLU A 328 -6.32 9.75 -15.59
CA GLU A 328 -6.92 9.94 -14.26
C GLU A 328 -7.56 8.62 -13.80
N PHE A 329 -7.30 8.21 -12.56
CA PHE A 329 -7.99 7.12 -11.92
C PHE A 329 -9.35 7.57 -11.42
N LEU A 330 -10.37 6.74 -11.68
CA LEU A 330 -11.71 7.00 -11.16
C LEU A 330 -11.88 6.43 -9.75
N LEU A 331 -11.52 7.22 -8.73
CA LEU A 331 -11.73 6.85 -7.32
C LEU A 331 -13.21 6.73 -6.94
N ASP A 332 -14.12 7.36 -7.70
CA ASP A 332 -15.55 7.21 -7.50
C ASP A 332 -15.99 5.75 -7.54
N ALA A 333 -15.26 4.89 -8.29
CA ALA A 333 -15.51 3.46 -8.32
C ALA A 333 -15.38 2.79 -6.94
N LEU A 334 -14.49 3.27 -6.07
CA LEU A 334 -14.33 2.80 -4.68
C LEU A 334 -15.41 3.37 -3.76
N LEU A 335 -15.87 4.60 -4.02
CA LEU A 335 -16.90 5.28 -3.22
C LEU A 335 -18.34 4.90 -3.64
N ARG A 336 -18.52 4.10 -4.71
CA ARG A 336 -19.82 3.57 -5.17
C ARG A 336 -20.60 2.75 -4.14
N ALA A 337 -19.98 2.36 -3.03
CA ALA A 337 -20.61 1.54 -1.99
C ALA A 337 -21.72 2.29 -1.21
N ASP A 338 -21.75 3.63 -1.21
CA ASP A 338 -22.76 4.40 -0.49
C ASP A 338 -23.93 4.79 -1.40
N SER A 339 -25.05 4.08 -1.28
CA SER A 339 -26.28 4.38 -2.01
C SER A 339 -27.05 5.57 -1.41
N ALA A 340 -26.87 5.87 -0.12
CA ALA A 340 -27.63 6.90 0.60
C ALA A 340 -27.08 8.30 0.33
N THR A 341 -25.78 8.53 0.50
CA THR A 341 -25.17 9.83 0.13
C THR A 341 -25.25 10.04 -1.37
N ARG A 342 -25.08 8.98 -2.18
CA ARG A 342 -25.21 9.09 -3.64
C ARG A 342 -26.63 9.47 -4.06
N ALA A 343 -27.67 8.92 -3.44
CA ALA A 343 -29.04 9.34 -3.66
C ALA A 343 -29.29 10.79 -3.22
N ALA A 344 -28.70 11.23 -2.10
CA ALA A 344 -28.80 12.61 -1.63
C ALA A 344 -28.10 13.59 -2.59
N VAL A 345 -26.90 13.26 -3.06
CA VAL A 345 -26.15 14.05 -4.05
C VAL A 345 -26.93 14.15 -5.35
N TYR A 346 -27.49 13.05 -5.87
CA TYR A 346 -28.29 13.11 -7.09
C TYR A 346 -29.59 13.88 -6.90
N THR A 347 -30.20 13.83 -5.72
CA THR A 347 -31.39 14.63 -5.42
C THR A 347 -31.08 16.13 -5.44
N GLN A 348 -29.90 16.54 -4.94
CA GLN A 348 -29.43 17.92 -5.04
C GLN A 348 -28.99 18.29 -6.47
N ALA A 349 -28.29 17.39 -7.17
CA ALA A 349 -27.78 17.62 -8.51
C ALA A 349 -28.89 17.70 -9.58
N LEU A 350 -30.00 16.97 -9.38
CA LEU A 350 -31.20 16.98 -10.23
C LEU A 350 -32.24 18.02 -9.80
N ASN A 351 -31.94 18.86 -8.80
CA ASN A 351 -32.85 19.91 -8.36
C ASN A 351 -33.17 20.85 -9.55
N PRO A 352 -34.44 21.15 -9.85
CA PRO A 352 -34.80 21.95 -11.03
C PRO A 352 -34.36 23.41 -10.95
N VAL A 353 -34.10 23.95 -9.74
CA VAL A 353 -33.75 25.36 -9.54
C VAL A 353 -32.25 25.54 -9.42
N THR A 354 -31.55 24.65 -8.70
CA THR A 354 -30.13 24.80 -8.35
C THR A 354 -29.26 23.65 -8.85
N GLY A 355 -29.85 22.65 -9.51
CA GLY A 355 -29.14 21.47 -9.99
C GLY A 355 -28.20 21.79 -11.15
N TRP A 356 -27.11 21.04 -11.20
CA TRP A 356 -26.05 21.19 -12.21
C TRP A 356 -25.92 19.98 -13.13
N MET A 357 -26.72 18.92 -12.93
CA MET A 357 -26.69 17.70 -13.74
C MET A 357 -28.04 17.43 -14.40
N ARG A 358 -27.99 16.87 -15.61
CA ARG A 358 -29.17 16.33 -16.27
C ARG A 358 -29.42 14.87 -15.85
N ARG A 359 -30.67 14.43 -15.95
CA ARG A 359 -31.03 13.04 -15.61
C ARG A 359 -30.29 12.01 -16.45
N ASP A 360 -30.09 12.27 -17.74
CA ASP A 360 -29.32 11.38 -18.62
C ASP A 360 -27.85 11.29 -18.23
N GLU A 361 -27.29 12.34 -17.63
CA GLU A 361 -25.92 12.32 -17.11
C GLU A 361 -25.82 11.44 -15.86
N VAL A 362 -26.79 11.56 -14.94
CA VAL A 362 -26.89 10.67 -13.78
C VAL A 362 -27.10 9.22 -14.20
N ARG A 363 -27.97 8.94 -15.18
CA ARG A 363 -28.18 7.58 -15.71
C ARG A 363 -26.91 7.00 -16.31
N ARG A 364 -26.14 7.82 -17.05
CA ARG A 364 -24.84 7.40 -17.60
C ARG A 364 -23.82 7.08 -16.51
N LEU A 365 -23.78 7.86 -15.42
CA LEU A 365 -22.92 7.59 -14.26
C LEU A 365 -23.29 6.28 -13.56
N GLU A 366 -24.57 5.92 -13.56
CA GLU A 366 -25.11 4.66 -13.03
C GLU A 366 -25.05 3.48 -14.00
N ASN A 367 -24.44 3.65 -15.19
CA ASN A 367 -24.45 2.66 -16.27
C ASN A 367 -25.88 2.20 -16.67
N LEU A 368 -26.87 3.07 -16.49
CA LEU A 368 -28.24 2.85 -16.94
C LEU A 368 -28.40 3.35 -18.38
N GLU A 369 -29.23 2.66 -19.15
CA GLU A 369 -29.58 3.11 -20.50
C GLU A 369 -30.17 4.53 -20.46
N PRO A 370 -29.90 5.37 -21.49
CA PRO A 370 -30.51 6.69 -21.62
C PRO A 370 -32.03 6.61 -21.52
N GLU A 371 -32.66 7.66 -21.02
CA GLU A 371 -34.11 7.65 -20.94
C GLU A 371 -34.72 7.82 -22.34
N PRO A 372 -35.76 7.04 -22.70
CA PRO A 372 -36.49 7.24 -23.95
C PRO A 372 -37.05 8.66 -24.04
N ALA A 373 -36.98 9.28 -25.23
CA ALA A 373 -37.37 10.68 -25.44
C ALA A 373 -38.88 10.96 -25.23
N ASP A 374 -39.70 9.91 -25.15
CA ASP A 374 -41.15 9.91 -25.04
C ASP A 374 -41.68 9.78 -23.61
N VAL A 375 -40.82 9.73 -22.60
CA VAL A 375 -41.26 9.65 -21.20
C VAL A 375 -41.81 10.99 -20.72
N GLN A 376 -43.13 11.17 -20.80
CA GLN A 376 -43.83 12.27 -20.14
C GLN A 376 -43.87 12.06 -18.63
N ARG A 377 -43.26 12.99 -17.89
CA ARG A 377 -43.26 12.99 -16.42
C ARG A 377 -44.13 14.14 -15.90
N PRO A 378 -44.80 13.96 -14.75
CA PRO A 378 -45.53 15.06 -14.14
C PRO A 378 -44.58 16.22 -13.86
N ALA A 379 -44.96 17.42 -14.33
CA ALA A 379 -44.23 18.64 -14.01
C ALA A 379 -44.21 18.79 -12.48
N MET A 380 -43.01 18.95 -11.92
CA MET A 380 -42.87 19.05 -10.47
C MET A 380 -43.44 20.40 -10.02
N THR A 381 -44.52 20.38 -9.26
CA THR A 381 -45.17 21.57 -8.73
C THR A 381 -44.23 22.26 -7.75
N LEU A 382 -43.64 23.39 -8.16
CA LEU A 382 -42.92 24.28 -7.25
C LEU A 382 -43.94 24.85 -6.26
N ILE A 383 -43.99 24.32 -5.05
CA ILE A 383 -44.77 24.92 -3.96
C ILE A 383 -44.01 26.20 -3.57
N PRO A 384 -44.56 27.41 -3.77
CA PRO A 384 -43.90 28.63 -3.35
C PRO A 384 -43.80 28.60 -1.82
N THR A 385 -42.60 28.78 -1.27
CA THR A 385 -42.43 29.07 0.15
C THR A 385 -43.01 30.46 0.39
N THR A 386 -44.26 30.54 0.84
CA THR A 386 -44.83 31.76 1.39
C THR A 386 -44.06 32.10 2.66
N ASN A 387 -43.08 32.99 2.54
CA ASN A 387 -42.52 33.70 3.69
C ASN A 387 -43.67 34.47 4.35
N GLY A 388 -44.23 33.91 5.43
CA GLY A 388 -45.13 34.60 6.32
C GLY A 388 -44.40 35.76 6.99
N ALA A 389 -44.52 36.95 6.41
CA ALA A 389 -44.31 38.19 7.14
C ALA A 389 -45.44 38.31 8.17
N ALA A 390 -45.17 37.89 9.40
CA ALA A 390 -45.95 38.31 10.54
C ALA A 390 -45.68 39.80 10.79
N ALA A 391 -46.72 40.62 10.67
CA ALA A 391 -46.80 41.95 11.24
C ALA A 391 -47.61 41.88 12.54
#